data_AF-A0A954HMC9-F1
#
_entry.id   AF-A0A954HMC9-F1
#
_cell.length_a   1.000
_cell.length_b   1.000
_cell.length_c   1.000
_cell.angle_alpha   90.00
_cell.angle_beta   90.00
_cell.angle_gamma   90.00
#
_symmetry.space_group_name_H-M   'P 1'
#
loop_
_entity.id
_entity.type
_entity.pdbx_description
1 polymer ?
#
loop_
_entity_poly.entity_id
_entity_poly.type
_entity_poly.pdbx_seq_one_letter_code
_entity_poly.pdbx_strand_id
1 'polypeptide(L)'
;MASQSTPGPVSQFIKHHFRHFNAAALIDAANGYSAHLASGGKMMVCLAGAMSTAELGLSLAEMIRQDKVHLISCTGANLEEDVFNLVAHDFYERVPHYRHLTAADEQGLLERHLNRVTDTCIPEGEAMRRMETAMLEFWTKADQAGERYFPHEFFYQVLRSGKYTEHYQIDPKNSWMLAAAEKNLPIIVPGWEDSTLGNMYAAAVI
;
A
#
# COMPACT_ATOMS: atom_id res chain seq x y z
N MET A 1 -8.39 18.17 25.54
CA MET A 1 -9.18 18.78 24.45
C MET A 1 -8.22 19.03 23.31
N ALA A 2 -8.33 18.30 22.19
CA ALA A 2 -7.50 18.58 21.02
C ALA A 2 -7.85 19.98 20.50
N SER A 3 -6.86 20.86 20.31
CA SER A 3 -7.10 22.20 19.76
C SER A 3 -7.72 22.03 18.38
N GLN A 4 -8.86 22.68 18.12
CA GLN A 4 -9.39 22.76 16.76
C GLN A 4 -8.38 23.52 15.90
N SER A 5 -7.60 22.78 15.11
CA SER A 5 -6.65 23.37 14.18
C SER A 5 -7.42 24.17 13.13
N THR A 6 -6.97 25.41 12.89
CA THR A 6 -7.49 26.23 11.78
C THR A 6 -7.40 25.44 10.48
N PRO A 7 -8.47 25.39 9.65
CA PRO A 7 -8.45 24.65 8.38
C PRO A 7 -7.28 25.10 7.50
N GLY A 8 -6.50 24.15 6.98
CA GLY A 8 -5.37 24.45 6.09
C GLY A 8 -5.81 24.98 4.72
N PRO A 9 -4.87 25.47 3.88
CA PRO A 9 -5.18 26.08 2.58
C PRO A 9 -6.03 25.18 1.66
N VAL A 10 -5.74 23.88 1.61
CA VAL A 10 -6.52 22.91 0.81
C VAL A 10 -7.95 22.76 1.33
N SER A 11 -8.13 22.67 2.65
CA SER A 11 -9.47 22.61 3.25
C SER A 11 -10.27 23.88 2.99
N GLN A 12 -9.63 25.05 3.06
CA GLN A 12 -10.28 26.33 2.74
C GLN A 12 -10.67 26.39 1.25
N PHE A 13 -9.78 25.98 0.35
CA PHE A 13 -10.04 25.91 -1.09
C PHE A 13 -11.24 25.02 -1.41
N ILE A 14 -11.25 23.78 -0.90
CA ILE A 14 -12.35 22.84 -1.14
C ILE A 14 -13.65 23.42 -0.58
N LYS A 15 -13.66 23.92 0.66
CA LYS A 15 -14.86 24.54 1.26
C LYS A 15 -15.37 25.74 0.46
N HIS A 16 -14.48 26.52 -0.14
CA HIS A 16 -14.87 27.67 -0.94
C HIS A 16 -15.48 27.26 -2.29
N HIS A 17 -14.86 26.32 -2.99
CA HIS A 17 -15.18 26.00 -4.40
C HIS A 17 -16.15 24.81 -4.59
N PHE A 18 -16.19 23.83 -3.69
CA PHE A 18 -16.81 22.52 -3.94
C PHE A 18 -18.21 22.44 -3.30
N ARG A 19 -19.12 23.36 -3.63
CA ARG A 19 -20.37 23.56 -2.87
C ARG A 19 -21.59 22.74 -3.32
N HIS A 20 -21.60 22.24 -4.55
CA HIS A 20 -22.79 21.64 -5.15
C HIS A 20 -22.47 20.32 -5.89
N PHE A 21 -23.51 19.50 -6.09
CA PHE A 21 -23.42 18.21 -6.79
C PHE A 21 -22.33 17.29 -6.21
N ASN A 22 -21.66 16.51 -7.04
CA ASN A 22 -20.60 15.59 -6.62
C ASN A 22 -19.40 16.29 -5.98
N ALA A 23 -19.20 17.60 -6.21
CA ALA A 23 -18.13 18.34 -5.55
C ALA A 23 -18.40 18.46 -4.04
N ALA A 24 -19.66 18.70 -3.64
CA ALA A 24 -20.06 18.79 -2.23
C ALA A 24 -19.83 17.50 -1.46
N ALA A 25 -19.95 16.34 -2.13
CA ALA A 25 -19.74 15.04 -1.51
C ALA A 25 -18.33 14.89 -0.90
N LEU A 26 -17.31 15.55 -1.47
CA LEU A 26 -15.96 15.57 -0.90
C LEU A 26 -15.91 16.29 0.46
N ILE A 27 -16.61 17.42 0.57
CA ILE A 27 -16.71 18.17 1.84
C ILE A 27 -17.47 17.34 2.87
N ASP A 28 -18.60 16.77 2.47
CA ASP A 28 -19.46 15.99 3.36
C ASP A 28 -18.73 14.75 3.87
N ALA A 29 -17.98 14.06 3.01
CA ALA A 29 -17.14 12.92 3.40
C ALA A 29 -16.03 13.33 4.38
N ALA A 30 -15.31 14.43 4.10
CA ALA A 30 -14.21 14.89 4.97
C ALA A 30 -14.72 15.35 6.35
N ASN A 31 -15.83 16.09 6.39
CA ASN A 31 -16.47 16.51 7.63
C ASN A 31 -17.05 15.32 8.39
N GLY A 32 -17.69 14.38 7.69
CA GLY A 32 -18.24 13.16 8.26
C GLY A 32 -17.17 12.29 8.90
N TYR A 33 -16.05 12.06 8.22
CA TYR A 33 -14.89 11.35 8.78
C TYR A 33 -14.40 12.07 10.06
N SER A 34 -14.19 13.39 9.99
CA SER A 34 -13.69 14.18 11.13
C SER A 34 -14.65 14.11 12.33
N ALA A 35 -15.96 14.22 12.11
CA ALA A 35 -16.98 14.11 13.14
C ALA A 35 -17.03 12.70 13.74
N HIS A 36 -16.94 11.66 12.91
CA HIS A 36 -16.88 10.26 13.35
C HIS A 36 -15.71 10.04 14.31
N LEU A 37 -14.51 10.46 13.94
CA LEU A 37 -13.34 10.37 14.82
C LEU A 37 -13.49 11.21 16.10
N ALA A 38 -13.98 12.44 15.98
CA ALA A 38 -14.18 13.32 17.14
C ALA A 38 -15.20 12.76 18.15
N SER A 39 -16.14 11.96 17.67
CA SER A 39 -17.10 11.23 18.53
C SER A 39 -16.54 9.94 19.14
N GLY A 40 -15.26 9.63 18.91
CA GLY A 40 -14.61 8.40 19.38
C GLY A 40 -14.85 7.19 18.47
N GLY A 41 -15.38 7.40 17.27
CA GLY A 41 -15.59 6.35 16.28
C GLY A 41 -14.27 5.81 15.71
N LYS A 42 -14.25 4.51 15.38
CA LYS A 42 -13.14 3.85 14.70
C LYS A 42 -13.40 3.76 13.20
N MET A 43 -12.36 3.97 12.38
CA MET A 43 -12.47 3.92 10.93
C MET A 43 -11.84 2.66 10.35
N MET A 44 -12.61 1.95 9.54
CA MET A 44 -12.13 0.92 8.63
C MET A 44 -12.00 1.51 7.22
N VAL A 45 -10.85 1.32 6.59
CA VAL A 45 -10.60 1.74 5.20
C VAL A 45 -10.61 0.51 4.29
N CYS A 46 -11.39 0.56 3.23
CA CYS A 46 -11.43 -0.48 2.19
C CYS A 46 -10.70 0.02 0.95
N LEU A 47 -9.67 -0.71 0.51
CA LEU A 47 -8.83 -0.34 -0.64
C LEU A 47 -9.06 -1.31 -1.79
N ALA A 48 -9.32 -0.75 -2.98
CA ALA A 48 -9.28 -1.49 -4.23
C ALA A 48 -7.82 -1.82 -4.61
N GLY A 49 -7.61 -2.70 -5.59
CA GLY A 49 -6.28 -2.97 -6.14
C GLY A 49 -5.61 -1.72 -6.72
N ALA A 50 -4.28 -1.77 -6.89
CA ALA A 50 -3.44 -0.72 -7.46
C ALA A 50 -3.40 0.62 -6.69
N MET A 51 -4.03 0.73 -5.51
CA MET A 51 -4.01 1.98 -4.74
C MET A 51 -2.64 2.26 -4.13
N SER A 52 -1.88 1.21 -3.79
CA SER A 52 -0.47 1.34 -3.39
C SER A 52 0.41 1.82 -4.55
N THR A 53 0.27 1.26 -5.76
CA THR A 53 0.96 1.79 -6.95
C THR A 53 0.54 3.22 -7.30
N ALA A 54 -0.71 3.61 -7.04
CA ALA A 54 -1.18 4.99 -7.16
C ALA A 54 -0.68 5.93 -6.05
N GLU A 55 0.26 5.48 -5.22
CA GLU A 55 0.93 6.23 -4.16
C GLU A 55 -0.02 6.76 -3.07
N LEU A 56 -1.11 6.04 -2.79
CA LEU A 56 -2.00 6.37 -1.66
C LEU A 56 -1.23 6.41 -0.33
N GLY A 57 -0.11 5.69 -0.23
CA GLY A 57 0.78 5.67 0.93
C GLY A 57 1.20 7.05 1.44
N LEU A 58 1.36 8.03 0.53
CA LEU A 58 1.68 9.42 0.89
C LEU A 58 0.71 10.02 1.92
N SER A 59 -0.58 9.72 1.79
CA SER A 59 -1.62 10.21 2.70
C SER A 59 -2.03 9.18 3.74
N LEU A 60 -2.12 7.91 3.34
CA LEU A 60 -2.61 6.84 4.21
C LEU A 60 -1.65 6.54 5.36
N ALA A 61 -0.34 6.54 5.11
CA ALA A 61 0.66 6.32 6.15
C ALA A 61 0.57 7.36 7.27
N GLU A 62 0.35 8.63 6.90
CA GLU A 62 0.16 9.71 7.87
C GLU A 62 -1.15 9.56 8.66
N MET A 63 -2.23 9.19 7.98
CA MET A 63 -3.52 8.92 8.63
C MET A 63 -3.42 7.76 9.64
N ILE A 64 -2.65 6.72 9.34
CA ILE A 64 -2.39 5.60 10.26
C ILE A 64 -1.59 6.08 11.47
N ARG A 65 -0.48 6.82 11.27
CA ARG A 65 0.35 7.34 12.36
C ARG A 65 -0.44 8.21 13.34
N GLN A 66 -1.36 9.01 12.81
CA GLN A 66 -2.23 9.94 13.56
C GLN A 66 -3.46 9.28 14.19
N ASP A 67 -3.55 7.94 14.23
CA ASP A 67 -4.69 7.19 14.80
C ASP A 67 -6.04 7.49 14.13
N LYS A 68 -6.01 7.82 12.83
CA LYS A 68 -7.22 8.12 12.05
C LYS A 68 -7.75 6.90 11.31
N VAL A 69 -6.94 5.86 11.15
CA VAL A 69 -7.32 4.56 10.55
C VAL A 69 -7.08 3.46 11.57
N HIS A 70 -8.05 2.57 11.72
CA HIS A 70 -8.07 1.57 12.80
C HIS A 70 -8.14 0.12 12.29
N LEU A 71 -8.50 -0.06 11.02
CA LEU A 71 -8.60 -1.34 10.32
C LEU A 71 -8.49 -1.09 8.83
N ILE A 72 -7.82 -1.96 8.09
CA ILE A 72 -7.79 -1.92 6.62
C ILE A 72 -8.35 -3.23 6.07
N SER A 73 -9.11 -3.15 4.98
CA SER A 73 -9.41 -4.29 4.12
C SER A 73 -8.90 -3.99 2.71
N CYS A 74 -8.07 -4.86 2.17
CA CYS A 74 -7.46 -4.64 0.86
C CYS A 74 -7.14 -5.96 0.15
N THR A 75 -6.83 -5.88 -1.14
CA THR A 75 -6.26 -7.01 -1.89
C THR A 75 -4.81 -7.29 -1.47
N GLY A 76 -4.31 -8.49 -1.77
CA GLY A 76 -2.91 -8.85 -1.53
C GLY A 76 -1.92 -7.92 -2.24
N ALA A 77 -2.25 -7.51 -3.47
CA ALA A 77 -1.47 -6.57 -4.28
C ALA A 77 -1.11 -5.27 -3.53
N ASN A 78 -2.03 -4.71 -2.73
CA ASN A 78 -1.72 -3.47 -2.01
C ASN A 78 -0.62 -3.64 -0.94
N LEU A 79 -0.52 -4.81 -0.31
CA LEU A 79 0.53 -5.08 0.69
C LEU A 79 1.90 -5.07 0.02
N GLU A 80 2.02 -5.82 -1.08
CA GLU A 80 3.27 -6.00 -1.78
C GLU A 80 3.69 -4.75 -2.55
N GLU A 81 2.77 -4.07 -3.24
CA GLU A 81 3.06 -2.88 -4.03
C GLU A 81 3.53 -1.69 -3.18
N ASP A 82 3.06 -1.53 -1.95
CA ASP A 82 3.58 -0.48 -1.05
C ASP A 82 5.03 -0.77 -0.66
N VAL A 83 5.35 -2.04 -0.38
CA VAL A 83 6.72 -2.43 -0.03
C VAL A 83 7.63 -2.46 -1.27
N PHE A 84 7.12 -2.83 -2.45
CA PHE A 84 7.83 -2.70 -3.71
C PHE A 84 8.18 -1.24 -3.99
N ASN A 85 7.24 -0.32 -3.76
CA ASN A 85 7.52 1.10 -3.87
C ASN A 85 8.59 1.51 -2.86
N LEU A 86 8.51 0.98 -1.63
CA LEU A 86 9.51 1.28 -0.60
C LEU A 86 10.94 0.87 -0.98
N VAL A 87 11.12 -0.28 -1.65
CA VAL A 87 12.47 -0.88 -1.88
C VAL A 87 12.98 -0.83 -3.32
N ALA A 88 12.14 -0.44 -4.29
CA ALA A 88 12.44 -0.51 -5.72
C ALA A 88 11.89 0.65 -6.56
N HIS A 89 11.41 1.74 -5.95
CA HIS A 89 10.86 2.92 -6.65
C HIS A 89 11.77 3.51 -7.75
N ASP A 90 13.08 3.59 -7.53
CA ASP A 90 14.02 4.22 -8.48
C ASP A 90 14.09 3.49 -9.83
N PHE A 91 13.60 2.25 -9.86
CA PHE A 91 13.55 1.41 -11.05
C PHE A 91 12.18 1.43 -11.74
N TYR A 92 11.20 2.17 -11.22
CA TYR A 92 9.87 2.25 -11.81
C TYR A 92 9.92 3.01 -13.13
N GLU A 93 9.13 2.56 -14.10
CA GLU A 93 9.04 3.20 -15.41
C GLU A 93 7.63 3.73 -15.68
N ARG A 94 7.55 4.98 -16.12
CA ARG A 94 6.29 5.60 -16.54
C ARG A 94 6.01 5.28 -18.00
N VAL A 95 4.78 4.87 -18.27
CA VAL A 95 4.24 4.57 -19.59
C VAL A 95 3.09 5.55 -19.91
N PRO A 96 3.39 6.80 -20.30
CA PRO A 96 2.39 7.85 -20.44
C PRO A 96 1.32 7.57 -21.51
N HIS A 97 1.62 6.70 -22.48
CA HIS A 97 0.71 6.32 -23.56
C HIS A 97 0.14 4.89 -23.39
N TYR A 98 0.06 4.38 -22.17
CA TYR A 98 -0.35 3.00 -21.88
C TYR A 98 -1.68 2.53 -22.51
N ARG A 99 -2.59 3.46 -22.83
CA ARG A 99 -3.87 3.17 -23.52
C ARG A 99 -3.72 2.88 -25.02
N HIS A 100 -2.54 3.09 -25.58
CA HIS A 100 -2.26 3.01 -27.02
C HIS A 100 -1.08 2.08 -27.35
N LEU A 101 -0.65 1.25 -26.40
CA LEU A 101 0.41 0.28 -26.64
C LEU A 101 -0.02 -0.72 -27.71
N THR A 102 0.90 -0.98 -28.65
CA THR A 102 0.76 -2.08 -29.59
C THR A 102 1.16 -3.40 -28.92
N ALA A 103 0.81 -4.53 -29.54
CA ALA A 103 1.27 -5.84 -29.05
C ALA A 103 2.81 -5.95 -29.00
N ALA A 104 3.52 -5.26 -29.90
CA ALA A 104 4.98 -5.23 -29.89
C ALA A 104 5.53 -4.40 -28.72
N ASP A 105 4.85 -3.32 -28.33
CA ASP A 105 5.25 -2.52 -27.16
C ASP A 105 5.06 -3.31 -25.86
N GLU A 106 3.93 -4.03 -25.71
CA GLU A 106 3.70 -4.91 -24.55
C GLU A 106 4.73 -6.04 -24.49
N GLN A 107 5.08 -6.62 -25.65
CA GLN A 107 6.15 -7.62 -25.75
C GLN A 107 7.51 -7.03 -25.31
N GLY A 108 7.80 -5.77 -25.68
CA GLY A 108 9.01 -5.09 -25.24
C GLY A 108 9.06 -4.85 -23.72
N LEU A 109 7.92 -4.60 -23.07
CA LEU A 109 7.84 -4.54 -21.61
C LEU A 109 8.09 -5.92 -20.97
N LEU A 110 7.50 -6.98 -21.54
CA LEU A 110 7.70 -8.35 -21.09
C LEU A 110 9.16 -8.79 -21.18
N GLU A 111 9.84 -8.53 -22.30
CA GLU A 111 11.26 -8.86 -22.50
C GLU A 111 12.19 -8.15 -21.50
N ARG A 112 11.72 -7.04 -20.93
CA ARG A 112 12.43 -6.27 -19.90
C ARG A 112 11.99 -6.63 -18.48
N HIS A 113 11.11 -7.63 -18.32
CA HIS A 113 10.56 -8.06 -17.04
C HIS A 113 9.88 -6.92 -16.25
N LEU A 114 9.10 -6.10 -16.97
CA LEU A 114 8.34 -4.98 -16.41
C LEU A 114 6.87 -5.34 -16.27
N ASN A 115 6.40 -5.44 -15.03
CA ASN A 115 4.99 -5.68 -14.73
C ASN A 115 4.25 -4.33 -14.73
N ARG A 116 3.31 -4.15 -15.66
CA ARG A 116 2.62 -2.88 -15.84
C ARG A 116 1.31 -2.81 -15.07
N VAL A 117 1.17 -1.76 -14.26
CA VAL A 117 -0.08 -1.32 -13.62
C VAL A 117 -0.45 0.02 -14.25
N THR A 118 -1.45 0.00 -15.13
CA THR A 118 -1.86 1.18 -15.93
C THR A 118 -0.68 1.85 -16.65
N ASP A 119 -0.25 3.00 -16.18
CA ASP A 119 0.77 3.91 -16.69
C ASP A 119 2.11 3.81 -15.95
N THR A 120 2.27 2.82 -15.07
CA THR A 120 3.47 2.60 -14.28
C THR A 120 3.90 1.14 -14.37
N CYS A 121 5.20 0.90 -14.53
CA CYS A 121 5.80 -0.42 -14.57
C CYS A 121 6.65 -0.66 -13.32
N ILE A 122 6.46 -1.83 -12.71
CA ILE A 122 7.21 -2.34 -11.56
C ILE A 122 8.22 -3.38 -12.08
N PRO A 123 9.52 -3.22 -11.80
CA PRO A 123 10.55 -4.16 -12.25
C PRO A 123 10.58 -5.41 -11.37
N GLU A 124 10.37 -6.57 -11.98
CA GLU A 124 10.30 -7.86 -11.30
C GLU A 124 11.59 -8.17 -10.51
N GLY A 125 12.75 -8.03 -11.16
CA GLY A 125 14.04 -8.44 -10.58
C GLY A 125 14.44 -7.67 -9.33
N GLU A 126 14.24 -6.36 -9.32
CA GLU A 126 14.66 -5.49 -8.20
C GLU A 126 13.65 -5.49 -7.06
N ALA A 127 12.35 -5.55 -7.36
CA ALA A 127 11.31 -5.51 -6.33
C ALA A 127 11.02 -6.89 -5.75
N MET A 128 10.75 -7.87 -6.62
CA MET A 128 10.15 -9.14 -6.21
C MET A 128 11.18 -10.08 -5.61
N ARG A 129 12.38 -10.20 -6.19
CA ARG A 129 13.44 -11.09 -5.67
C ARG A 129 13.97 -10.67 -4.30
N ARG A 130 14.10 -9.35 -4.08
CA ARG A 130 14.53 -8.79 -2.78
C ARG A 130 13.51 -9.11 -1.69
N MET A 131 12.22 -8.99 -2.01
CA MET A 131 11.15 -9.34 -1.08
C MET A 131 11.04 -10.85 -0.84
N GLU A 132 11.07 -11.64 -1.91
CA GLU A 132 10.87 -13.09 -1.86
C GLU A 132 11.85 -13.76 -0.90
N THR A 133 13.13 -13.42 -0.97
CA THR A 133 14.16 -14.03 -0.12
C THR A 133 13.86 -13.84 1.37
N ALA A 134 13.49 -12.62 1.76
CA ALA A 134 13.19 -12.32 3.16
C ALA A 134 11.85 -12.93 3.59
N MET A 135 10.83 -12.90 2.74
CA MET A 135 9.52 -13.50 3.06
C MET A 135 9.62 -15.02 3.21
N LEU A 136 10.36 -15.69 2.32
CA LEU A 136 10.60 -17.13 2.37
C LEU A 136 11.22 -17.56 3.70
N GLU A 137 12.20 -16.82 4.21
CA GLU A 137 12.83 -17.08 5.51
C GLU A 137 11.79 -17.11 6.65
N PHE A 138 10.87 -16.13 6.69
CA PHE A 138 9.86 -16.05 7.74
C PHE A 138 8.74 -17.08 7.56
N TRP A 139 8.34 -17.39 6.32
CA TRP A 139 7.39 -18.46 6.04
C TRP A 139 7.94 -19.82 6.48
N THR A 140 9.16 -20.17 6.07
CA THR A 140 9.82 -21.42 6.47
C THR A 140 10.01 -21.50 7.98
N LYS A 141 10.38 -20.40 8.63
CA LYS A 141 10.52 -20.37 10.09
C LYS A 141 9.19 -20.66 10.79
N ALA A 142 8.10 -20.05 10.34
CA ALA A 142 6.78 -20.27 10.92
C ALA A 142 6.31 -21.71 10.71
N ASP A 143 6.52 -22.28 9.51
CA ASP A 143 6.21 -23.68 9.22
C ASP A 143 6.97 -24.65 10.15
N GLN A 144 8.29 -24.50 10.25
CA GLN A 144 9.13 -25.31 11.15
C GLN A 144 8.71 -25.21 12.63
N ALA A 145 8.17 -24.06 13.03
CA ALA A 145 7.67 -23.82 14.39
C ALA A 145 6.20 -24.26 14.58
N GLY A 146 5.48 -24.64 13.52
CA GLY A 146 4.05 -24.92 13.56
C GLY A 146 3.18 -23.69 13.84
N GLU A 147 3.71 -22.50 13.58
CA GLU A 147 3.06 -21.22 13.83
C GLU A 147 2.23 -20.78 12.62
N ARG A 148 1.15 -20.04 12.89
CA ARG A 148 0.24 -19.53 11.85
C ARG A 148 0.06 -18.05 12.02
N TYR A 149 0.20 -17.34 10.91
CA TYR A 149 0.08 -15.89 10.84
C TYR A 149 -0.82 -15.51 9.67
N PHE A 150 -1.47 -14.38 9.77
CA PHE A 150 -2.13 -13.75 8.63
C PHE A 150 -1.09 -13.21 7.64
N PRO A 151 -1.45 -13.06 6.35
CA PRO A 151 -0.50 -12.56 5.34
C PRO A 151 0.21 -11.27 5.74
N HIS A 152 -0.53 -10.26 6.21
CA HIS A 152 0.03 -8.98 6.65
C HIS A 152 0.98 -9.09 7.85
N GLU A 153 0.81 -10.10 8.71
CA GLU A 153 1.69 -10.30 9.86
C GLU A 153 3.08 -10.76 9.43
N PHE A 154 3.20 -11.54 8.35
CA PHE A 154 4.50 -11.85 7.75
C PHE A 154 5.19 -10.58 7.24
N PHE A 155 4.48 -9.73 6.50
CA PHE A 155 5.02 -8.42 6.08
C PHE A 155 5.49 -7.60 7.28
N TYR A 156 4.72 -7.55 8.36
CA TYR A 156 5.11 -6.83 9.57
C TYR A 156 6.37 -7.42 10.21
N GLN A 157 6.49 -8.74 10.28
CA GLN A 157 7.70 -9.39 10.78
C GLN A 157 8.93 -9.00 9.96
N VAL A 158 8.83 -9.04 8.62
CA VAL A 158 9.95 -8.67 7.75
C VAL A 158 10.30 -7.18 7.87
N LEU A 159 9.31 -6.29 7.81
CA LEU A 159 9.52 -4.84 7.95
C LEU A 159 10.18 -4.49 9.30
N ARG A 160 9.67 -5.07 10.39
CA ARG A 160 10.22 -4.85 11.75
C ARG A 160 11.59 -5.48 11.96
N SER A 161 11.96 -6.50 11.18
CA SER A 161 13.30 -7.10 11.25
C SER A 161 14.40 -6.18 10.70
N GLY A 162 14.02 -5.15 9.95
CA GLY A 162 14.94 -4.20 9.34
C GLY A 162 15.65 -4.73 8.09
N LYS A 163 15.35 -5.96 7.61
CA LYS A 163 15.97 -6.57 6.42
C LYS A 163 15.83 -5.75 5.14
N TYR A 164 14.81 -4.90 5.04
CA TYR A 164 14.61 -4.03 3.86
C TYR A 164 15.21 -2.63 4.02
N THR A 165 15.70 -2.25 5.20
CA THR A 165 16.09 -0.86 5.51
C THR A 165 17.19 -0.33 4.58
N GLU A 166 18.16 -1.16 4.24
CA GLU A 166 19.25 -0.78 3.33
C GLU A 166 18.79 -0.56 1.88
N HIS A 167 17.60 -1.03 1.54
CA HIS A 167 17.02 -0.93 0.20
C HIS A 167 15.99 0.19 0.07
N TYR A 168 15.72 0.97 1.12
CA TYR A 168 14.69 2.02 1.06
C TYR A 168 15.05 3.10 0.04
N GLN A 169 14.15 3.31 -0.92
CA GLN A 169 14.30 4.27 -2.03
C GLN A 169 13.34 5.46 -1.95
N ILE A 170 12.23 5.32 -1.24
CA ILE A 170 11.34 6.44 -0.90
C ILE A 170 11.49 6.82 0.58
N ASP A 171 11.00 8.00 0.95
CA ASP A 171 10.89 8.37 2.37
C ASP A 171 10.00 7.34 3.10
N PRO A 172 10.52 6.62 4.12
CA PRO A 172 9.77 5.58 4.82
C PRO A 172 8.45 6.07 5.42
N LYS A 173 8.31 7.38 5.68
CA LYS A 173 7.04 7.97 6.12
C LYS A 173 5.91 7.81 5.09
N ASN A 174 6.24 7.53 3.85
CA ASN A 174 5.30 7.38 2.75
C ASN A 174 4.86 5.91 2.52
N SER A 175 5.45 4.94 3.22
CA SER A 175 4.98 3.54 3.19
C SER A 175 3.86 3.35 4.22
N TRP A 176 2.68 2.97 3.74
CA TRP A 176 1.56 2.71 4.64
C TRP A 176 1.68 1.35 5.33
N MET A 177 2.33 0.36 4.70
CA MET A 177 2.61 -0.94 5.34
C MET A 177 3.61 -0.81 6.48
N LEU A 178 4.62 0.05 6.35
CA LEU A 178 5.55 0.35 7.45
C LEU A 178 4.82 1.04 8.61
N ALA A 179 4.02 2.07 8.32
CA ALA A 179 3.21 2.74 9.35
C ALA A 179 2.21 1.78 10.03
N ALA A 180 1.60 0.88 9.25
CA ALA A 180 0.69 -0.14 9.76
C ALA A 180 1.42 -1.17 10.64
N ALA A 181 2.63 -1.57 10.26
CA ALA A 181 3.50 -2.44 11.04
C ALA A 181 3.92 -1.78 12.37
N GLU A 182 4.29 -0.51 12.37
CA GLU A 182 4.66 0.23 13.60
C GLU A 182 3.48 0.35 14.57
N LYS A 183 2.26 0.58 14.04
CA LYS A 183 1.03 0.71 14.85
C LYS A 183 0.38 -0.64 15.17
N ASN A 184 0.91 -1.74 14.66
CA ASN A 184 0.30 -3.07 14.72
C ASN A 184 -1.18 -3.06 14.27
N LEU A 185 -1.43 -2.38 13.15
CA LEU A 185 -2.78 -2.18 12.62
C LEU A 185 -3.33 -3.50 12.09
N PRO A 186 -4.56 -3.90 12.44
CA PRO A 186 -5.17 -5.09 11.84
C PRO A 186 -5.47 -4.87 10.35
N ILE A 187 -5.21 -5.88 9.53
CA ILE A 187 -5.52 -5.85 8.09
C ILE A 187 -6.24 -7.13 7.69
N ILE A 188 -7.38 -7.01 6.99
CA ILE A 188 -8.10 -8.12 6.39
C ILE A 188 -7.76 -8.17 4.91
N VAL A 189 -7.28 -9.32 4.44
CA VAL A 189 -6.75 -9.48 3.08
C VAL A 189 -7.46 -10.67 2.44
N PRO A 190 -8.74 -10.52 2.03
CA PRO A 190 -9.44 -11.59 1.35
C PRO A 190 -8.80 -11.80 -0.02
N GLY A 191 -8.47 -13.04 -0.37
CA GLY A 191 -7.87 -13.38 -1.66
C GLY A 191 -6.38 -13.01 -1.75
N TRP A 192 -5.61 -13.13 -0.67
CA TRP A 192 -4.16 -12.87 -0.72
C TRP A 192 -3.43 -13.74 -1.75
N GLU A 193 -3.93 -14.95 -2.01
CA GLU A 193 -3.43 -15.86 -3.04
C GLU A 193 -3.42 -15.24 -4.45
N ASP A 194 -4.30 -14.27 -4.72
CA ASP A 194 -4.31 -13.46 -5.95
C ASP A 194 -3.33 -12.28 -5.84
N SER A 195 -2.05 -12.60 -5.59
CA SER A 195 -0.95 -11.63 -5.54
C SER A 195 0.37 -12.26 -5.96
N THR A 196 1.37 -11.43 -6.24
CA THR A 196 2.72 -11.91 -6.60
C THR A 196 3.29 -12.80 -5.51
N LEU A 197 3.25 -12.33 -4.25
CA LEU A 197 3.79 -13.08 -3.13
C LEU A 197 2.90 -14.27 -2.74
N GLY A 198 1.59 -14.19 -2.98
CA GLY A 198 0.70 -15.35 -2.85
C GLY A 198 1.10 -16.48 -3.80
N ASN A 199 1.41 -16.14 -5.06
CA ASN A 199 1.91 -17.08 -6.05
C ASN A 199 3.29 -17.64 -5.67
N MET A 200 4.20 -16.80 -5.19
CA MET A 200 5.52 -17.24 -4.69
C MET A 200 5.41 -18.19 -3.51
N TYR A 201 4.53 -17.89 -2.55
CA TYR A 201 4.25 -18.75 -1.41
C TYR A 201 3.77 -20.14 -1.86
N ALA A 202 2.79 -20.18 -2.78
CA ALA A 202 2.28 -21.44 -3.32
C ALA A 202 3.35 -22.21 -4.10
N ALA A 203 4.22 -21.52 -4.85
CA ALA A 203 5.29 -22.12 -5.63
C ALA A 203 6.45 -22.65 -4.78
N ALA A 204 6.69 -22.09 -3.60
CA ALA A 204 7.79 -22.48 -2.72
C ALA A 204 7.60 -23.87 -2.08
N VAL A 205 6.39 -24.46 -2.14
CA VAL A 205 6.04 -25.78 -1.58
C VAL A 205 6.57 -25.94 -0.15
N ILE A 206 6.34 -24.91 0.65
CA ILE A 206 6.65 -24.89 2.09
C ILE A 206 5.60 -25.72 2.82
#